data_AF-A0A8H5M3S5-F1
#
_entry.id   AF-A0A8H5M3S5-F1
#
_cell.length_a   1.000
_cell.length_b   1.000
_cell.length_c   1.000
_cell.angle_alpha   90.00
_cell.angle_beta   90.00
_cell.angle_gamma   90.00
#
_symmetry.space_group_name_H-M   'P 1'
#
loop_
_entity.id
_entity.type
_entity.pdbx_description
1 polymer ?
#
loop_
_entity_poly.entity_id
_entity_poly.type
_entity_poly.pdbx_seq_one_letter_code
_entity_poly.pdbx_strand_id
1 'polypeptide(L)'
;MILIQSSRHNMDSDNQSEEASSLLTTTGTTFSSFSVIPGLGYISGKAIHRVGSVVVDGIDAVIIRRRLAQIEAEIRQSQTYTPAFKFAPPADRLNLLPLDHLDGLKKAEICRDLLELSRAVYGSSIQNRANRLFLRLVALGGIKELAVEIATKPTSHVHDLLKPIFIFYRSFHTTEIEHLKALGYDPRQPNNSEISELVHNPIRFILFLGMAAFQSPDSRFSQLLMDLDIAGYIVDMFQFKIHEDFPRIVWSVVYLLIRKLDAARDASYISELERITDLYADPSSLATLWKFSSIAQNAESFEPVVADWENFFEQEKQWALGQTRVGIMTSLIHYP
;
A
#
# COMPACT_ATOMS: atom_id res chain seq x y z
N MET A 1 50.11 30.38 -6.38
CA MET A 1 50.08 29.82 -5.02
C MET A 1 50.09 30.99 -4.04
N ILE A 2 48.91 31.42 -3.61
CA ILE A 2 48.70 32.54 -2.69
C ILE A 2 47.71 32.03 -1.64
N LEU A 3 48.16 32.01 -0.40
CA LEU A 3 47.39 31.65 0.80
C LEU A 3 46.56 32.86 1.22
N ILE A 4 45.24 32.68 1.32
CA ILE A 4 44.36 33.59 2.04
C ILE A 4 43.76 32.81 3.21
N GLN A 5 44.31 33.03 4.40
CA GLN A 5 43.68 32.69 5.67
C GLN A 5 42.53 33.67 5.91
N SER A 6 41.30 33.17 5.99
CA SER A 6 40.15 33.93 6.48
C SER A 6 39.72 33.35 7.83
N SER A 7 39.99 34.15 8.87
CA SER A 7 39.61 33.94 10.25
C SER A 7 38.35 34.78 10.53
N ARG A 8 37.23 34.14 10.87
CA ARG A 8 36.04 34.75 11.50
C ARG A 8 35.38 33.63 12.32
N HIS A 9 35.59 33.55 13.65
CA HIS A 9 35.01 34.34 14.74
C HIS A 9 33.52 34.08 14.98
N ASN A 10 33.25 33.52 16.17
CA ASN A 10 31.97 33.09 16.73
C ASN A 10 30.85 34.13 16.56
N MET A 11 29.65 33.61 16.28
CA MET A 11 28.43 34.12 16.86
C MET A 11 27.65 32.93 17.44
N ASP A 12 27.73 32.82 18.76
CA ASP A 12 26.76 32.09 19.56
C ASP A 12 25.40 32.80 19.39
N SER A 13 24.42 32.08 18.85
CA SER A 13 23.02 32.48 18.88
C SER A 13 22.22 31.38 19.58
N ASP A 14 22.22 31.46 20.90
CA ASP A 14 21.11 31.01 21.72
C ASP A 14 19.84 31.75 21.27
N ASN A 15 18.82 31.01 20.81
CA ASN A 15 17.45 31.19 21.30
C ASN A 15 16.46 30.24 20.64
N GLN A 16 15.71 29.56 21.52
CA GLN A 16 14.28 29.30 21.41
C GLN A 16 13.83 28.20 20.42
N SER A 17 14.00 26.95 20.89
CA SER A 17 12.87 26.10 21.29
C SER A 17 11.47 26.67 20.98
N GLU A 18 10.93 26.37 19.80
CA GLU A 18 9.49 26.35 19.56
C GLU A 18 8.98 24.93 19.78
N GLU A 19 8.54 24.69 21.02
CA GLU A 19 7.71 23.56 21.41
C GLU A 19 6.34 23.69 20.73
N ALA A 20 6.20 23.08 19.55
CA ALA A 20 4.89 22.78 19.00
C ALA A 20 4.20 21.77 19.93
N SER A 21 3.22 22.29 20.67
CA SER A 21 2.41 21.59 21.66
C SER A 21 1.73 20.34 21.07
N SER A 22 2.32 19.18 21.31
CA SER A 22 1.63 17.89 21.23
C SER A 22 0.84 17.71 22.52
N LEU A 23 -0.46 17.99 22.44
CA LEU A 23 -1.43 17.81 23.51
C LEU A 23 -1.86 16.33 23.54
N LEU A 24 -0.88 15.46 23.79
CA LEU A 24 -1.06 14.07 24.17
C LEU A 24 -0.19 13.85 25.39
N THR A 25 -0.70 14.36 26.52
CA THR A 25 -0.23 14.05 27.85
C THR A 25 -0.41 12.56 28.07
N THR A 26 0.57 11.78 27.61
CA THR A 26 0.81 10.45 28.14
C THR A 26 1.20 10.69 29.58
N THR A 27 0.24 10.51 30.48
CA THR A 27 0.48 10.51 31.92
C THR A 27 1.41 9.34 32.20
N GLY A 28 2.71 9.58 32.03
CA GLY A 28 3.78 8.74 32.52
C GLY A 28 3.75 8.81 34.04
N THR A 29 2.78 8.10 34.63
CA THR A 29 2.77 7.78 36.05
C THR A 29 3.87 6.75 36.28
N THR A 30 5.08 7.27 36.31
CA THR A 30 6.24 6.57 36.87
C THR A 30 6.04 6.51 38.39
N PHE A 31 5.05 5.72 38.84
CA PHE A 31 4.96 5.23 40.23
C PHE A 31 6.06 4.18 40.43
N SER A 32 7.31 4.60 40.29
CA SER A 32 8.44 3.85 40.80
C SER A 32 8.50 4.08 42.30
N SER A 33 8.57 2.99 43.06
CA SER A 33 8.73 2.93 44.52
C SER A 33 7.46 3.02 45.37
N PHE A 34 6.50 2.12 45.12
CA PHE A 34 5.67 1.63 46.22
C PHE A 34 6.16 0.25 46.62
N SER A 35 7.04 0.22 47.61
CA SER A 35 7.24 -0.91 48.52
C SER A 35 5.91 -1.16 49.22
N VAL A 36 4.98 -1.89 48.58
CA VAL A 36 3.72 -2.29 49.21
C VAL A 36 3.91 -3.67 49.79
N ILE A 37 4.01 -3.71 51.11
CA ILE A 37 3.70 -4.88 51.92
C ILE A 37 2.39 -5.48 51.37
N PRO A 38 2.30 -6.78 51.06
CA PRO A 38 1.07 -7.38 50.53
C PRO A 38 -0.06 -7.22 51.55
N GLY A 39 -0.86 -6.19 51.36
CA GLY A 39 -2.01 -5.82 52.19
C GLY A 39 -3.19 -5.41 51.32
N LEU A 40 -4.35 -5.17 51.94
CA LEU A 40 -5.61 -4.87 51.24
C LEU A 40 -5.48 -3.76 50.18
N GLY A 41 -4.63 -2.75 50.42
CA GLY A 41 -4.37 -1.65 49.48
C GLY A 41 -3.71 -2.08 48.17
N TYR A 42 -2.84 -3.10 48.18
CA TYR A 42 -2.21 -3.64 46.97
C TYR A 42 -3.23 -4.30 46.04
N ILE A 43 -4.16 -5.08 46.60
CA ILE A 43 -5.20 -5.77 45.84
C ILE A 43 -6.18 -4.75 45.23
N SER A 44 -6.60 -3.75 46.02
CA SER A 44 -7.48 -2.68 45.55
C SER A 44 -6.82 -1.82 44.45
N GLY A 45 -5.56 -1.42 44.63
CA GLY A 45 -4.81 -0.68 43.61
C GLY A 45 -4.67 -1.45 42.29
N LYS A 46 -4.40 -2.76 42.37
CA LYS A 46 -4.34 -3.63 41.19
C LYS A 46 -5.70 -3.79 40.50
N ALA A 47 -6.79 -3.87 41.26
CA ALA A 47 -8.14 -3.94 40.71
C ALA A 47 -8.52 -2.63 40.00
N ILE A 48 -8.29 -1.48 40.64
CA ILE A 48 -8.54 -0.16 40.05
C ILE A 48 -7.70 0.04 38.78
N HIS A 49 -6.42 -0.34 38.81
CA HIS A 49 -5.56 -0.27 37.63
C HIS A 49 -6.09 -1.13 36.48
N ARG A 50 -6.54 -2.36 36.76
CA ARG A 50 -7.11 -3.26 35.73
C ARG A 50 -8.41 -2.72 35.14
N VAL A 51 -9.29 -2.15 35.97
CA VAL A 51 -10.53 -1.54 35.47
C VAL A 51 -10.20 -0.29 34.66
N GLY A 52 -9.28 0.55 35.14
CA GLY A 52 -8.82 1.74 34.43
C GLY A 52 -8.23 1.41 33.07
N SER A 53 -7.35 0.40 32.98
CA SER A 53 -6.75 -0.01 31.71
C SER A 53 -7.81 -0.52 30.72
N VAL A 54 -8.76 -1.35 31.18
CA VAL A 54 -9.84 -1.86 30.31
C VAL A 54 -10.74 -0.73 29.78
N VAL A 55 -11.01 0.28 30.59
CA VAL A 55 -11.82 1.44 30.16
C VAL A 55 -11.07 2.27 29.13
N VAL A 56 -9.78 2.56 29.35
CA VAL A 56 -8.94 3.33 28.41
C VAL A 56 -8.81 2.58 27.09
N ASP A 57 -8.44 1.30 27.12
CA ASP A 57 -8.32 0.44 25.94
C ASP A 57 -9.65 0.36 25.16
N GLY A 58 -10.77 0.32 25.90
CA GLY A 58 -12.11 0.34 25.31
C GLY A 58 -12.42 1.64 24.58
N ILE A 59 -12.11 2.79 25.18
CA ILE A 59 -12.33 4.11 24.58
C ILE A 59 -11.46 4.28 23.32
N ASP A 60 -10.18 3.91 23.39
CA ASP A 60 -9.26 3.97 22.25
C ASP A 60 -9.75 3.11 21.10
N ALA A 61 -10.20 1.88 21.38
CA ALA A 61 -10.77 1.01 20.37
C ALA A 61 -12.03 1.61 19.71
N VAL A 62 -12.89 2.31 20.45
CA VAL A 62 -14.08 2.99 19.89
C VAL A 62 -13.66 4.15 18.97
N ILE A 63 -12.71 4.97 19.41
CA ILE A 63 -12.20 6.12 18.63
C ILE A 63 -11.57 5.63 17.32
N ILE A 64 -10.70 4.60 17.40
CA ILE A 64 -10.03 4.01 16.23
C ILE A 64 -11.06 3.42 15.26
N ARG A 65 -12.04 2.65 15.75
CA ARG A 65 -13.09 2.09 14.89
C ARG A 65 -13.93 3.16 14.22
N ARG A 66 -14.20 4.27 14.91
CA ARG A 66 -14.87 5.44 14.35
C ARG A 66 -14.02 6.08 13.25
N ARG A 67 -12.71 6.26 13.46
CA ARG A 67 -11.81 6.81 12.44
C ARG A 67 -11.74 5.92 11.20
N LEU A 68 -11.63 4.60 11.36
CA LEU A 68 -11.69 3.66 10.24
C LEU A 68 -13.02 3.73 9.48
N ALA A 69 -14.14 3.92 10.19
CA ALA A 69 -15.44 4.10 9.54
C ALA A 69 -15.54 5.42 8.76
N GLN A 70 -14.90 6.49 9.26
CA GLN A 70 -14.81 7.76 8.53
C GLN A 70 -13.95 7.62 7.27
N ILE A 71 -12.75 7.04 7.39
CA ILE A 71 -11.86 6.77 6.24
C ILE A 71 -12.60 5.93 5.19
N GLU A 72 -13.28 4.87 5.63
CA GLU A 72 -14.07 4.04 4.74
C GLU A 72 -15.21 4.82 4.05
N ALA A 73 -15.91 5.68 4.79
CA ALA A 73 -16.95 6.53 4.22
C ALA A 73 -16.37 7.53 3.20
N GLU A 74 -15.19 8.09 3.44
CA GLU A 74 -14.51 9.00 2.51
C GLU A 74 -14.05 8.29 1.23
N ILE A 75 -13.45 7.10 1.38
CA ILE A 75 -13.10 6.24 0.25
C ILE A 75 -14.37 5.87 -0.51
N ARG A 76 -15.47 5.50 0.16
CA ARG A 76 -16.74 5.21 -0.49
C ARG A 76 -17.30 6.43 -1.19
N GLN A 77 -17.33 7.60 -0.57
CA GLN A 77 -17.83 8.84 -1.20
C GLN A 77 -17.05 9.20 -2.46
N SER A 78 -15.73 8.96 -2.48
CA SER A 78 -14.91 9.11 -3.69
C SER A 78 -15.36 8.16 -4.82
N GLN A 79 -15.96 7.02 -4.48
CA GLN A 79 -16.61 6.12 -5.44
C GLN A 79 -18.06 6.53 -5.74
N THR A 80 -18.83 6.98 -4.74
CA THR A 80 -20.27 7.28 -4.90
C THR A 80 -20.52 8.56 -5.69
N TYR A 81 -19.51 9.39 -5.96
CA TYR A 81 -19.63 10.50 -6.93
C TYR A 81 -19.81 10.03 -8.39
N THR A 82 -19.98 8.71 -8.59
CA THR A 82 -20.56 8.12 -9.80
C THR A 82 -22.03 7.63 -9.67
N PRO A 83 -22.99 8.36 -9.05
CA PRO A 83 -24.37 7.86 -9.00
C PRO A 83 -25.08 7.97 -10.35
N ALA A 84 -24.54 8.73 -11.30
CA ALA A 84 -25.03 8.82 -12.67
C ALA A 84 -24.59 7.63 -13.56
N PHE A 85 -23.70 6.75 -13.10
CA PHE A 85 -23.12 5.70 -13.96
C PHE A 85 -24.13 4.61 -14.38
N LYS A 86 -25.18 4.39 -13.57
CA LYS A 86 -26.28 3.48 -13.90
C LYS A 86 -27.24 4.04 -14.97
N PHE A 87 -27.27 5.36 -15.22
CA PHE A 87 -28.30 5.98 -16.07
C PHE A 87 -27.83 7.11 -17.04
N ALA A 88 -26.58 7.58 -16.99
CA ALA A 88 -26.10 8.66 -17.86
C ALA A 88 -25.81 8.19 -19.30
N PRO A 89 -26.10 9.00 -20.33
CA PRO A 89 -25.79 8.69 -21.73
C PRO A 89 -24.28 8.46 -21.97
N PRO A 90 -23.89 7.57 -22.91
CA PRO A 90 -22.49 7.16 -23.10
C PRO A 90 -21.50 8.27 -23.48
N ALA A 91 -21.96 9.40 -24.03
CA ALA A 91 -21.11 10.47 -24.52
C ALA A 91 -20.57 11.40 -23.41
N ASP A 92 -21.25 11.49 -22.27
CA ASP A 92 -20.86 12.35 -21.14
C ASP A 92 -20.05 11.62 -20.06
N ARG A 93 -19.71 10.33 -20.28
CA ARG A 93 -19.00 9.46 -19.31
C ARG A 93 -17.48 9.62 -19.31
N LEU A 94 -16.92 10.50 -20.15
CA LEU A 94 -15.48 10.71 -20.32
C LEU A 94 -14.80 11.46 -19.17
N ASN A 95 -15.57 11.99 -18.20
CA ASN A 95 -15.05 12.71 -17.04
C ASN A 95 -15.34 11.94 -15.74
N LEU A 96 -14.81 10.73 -15.61
CA LEU A 96 -14.75 10.02 -14.34
C LEU A 96 -13.59 10.56 -13.53
N LEU A 97 -13.93 11.45 -12.61
CA LEU A 97 -12.96 12.09 -11.75
C LEU A 97 -12.35 11.05 -10.81
N PRO A 98 -11.01 10.95 -10.77
CA PRO A 98 -10.30 10.02 -9.90
C PRO A 98 -10.54 10.33 -8.42
N LEU A 99 -9.81 9.60 -7.56
CA LEU A 99 -9.59 10.02 -6.18
C LEU A 99 -9.09 11.48 -6.05
N ASP A 100 -8.76 12.17 -7.15
CA ASP A 100 -8.39 13.58 -7.29
C ASP A 100 -9.37 14.58 -6.71
N HIS A 101 -10.61 14.17 -6.42
CA HIS A 101 -11.53 14.96 -5.61
C HIS A 101 -11.12 15.05 -4.14
N LEU A 102 -10.42 14.05 -3.62
CA LEU A 102 -9.71 14.22 -2.37
C LEU A 102 -8.49 15.09 -2.64
N ASP A 103 -8.48 16.23 -1.97
CA ASP A 103 -7.28 17.03 -1.79
C ASP A 103 -6.08 16.12 -1.46
N GLY A 104 -4.94 16.35 -2.13
CA GLY A 104 -3.74 15.53 -1.97
C GLY A 104 -3.30 15.42 -0.51
N LEU A 105 -3.52 16.47 0.28
CA LEU A 105 -3.29 16.47 1.72
C LEU A 105 -4.15 15.43 2.45
N LYS A 106 -5.43 15.33 2.07
CA LYS A 106 -6.36 14.38 2.65
C LYS A 106 -6.03 12.95 2.26
N LYS A 107 -5.60 12.71 1.01
CA LYS A 107 -5.10 11.40 0.59
C LYS A 107 -3.92 10.96 1.45
N ALA A 108 -2.94 11.84 1.65
CA ALA A 108 -1.77 11.55 2.48
C ALA A 108 -2.15 11.28 3.96
N GLU A 109 -3.10 12.03 4.52
CA GLU A 109 -3.62 11.80 5.87
C GLU A 109 -4.27 10.42 5.99
N ILE A 110 -5.14 10.05 5.05
CA ILE A 110 -5.76 8.72 5.01
C ILE A 110 -4.70 7.62 4.91
N CYS A 111 -3.70 7.80 4.04
CA CYS A 111 -2.60 6.84 3.90
C CYS A 111 -1.86 6.67 5.22
N ARG A 112 -1.46 7.77 5.86
CA ARG A 112 -0.76 7.77 7.14
C ARG A 112 -1.56 7.07 8.23
N ASP A 113 -2.85 7.35 8.33
CA ASP A 113 -3.73 6.73 9.31
C ASP A 113 -3.87 5.23 9.07
N LEU A 114 -4.04 4.80 7.82
CA LEU A 114 -4.12 3.37 7.50
C LEU A 114 -2.82 2.64 7.82
N LEU A 115 -1.66 3.26 7.55
CA LEU A 115 -0.36 2.72 7.91
C LEU A 115 -0.18 2.63 9.42
N GLU A 116 -0.57 3.66 10.17
CA GLU A 116 -0.51 3.62 11.64
C GLU A 116 -1.41 2.49 12.17
N LEU A 117 -2.68 2.46 11.75
CA LEU A 117 -3.67 1.50 12.23
C LEU A 117 -3.40 0.04 11.78
N SER A 118 -2.51 -0.16 10.81
CA SER A 118 -2.03 -1.49 10.41
C SER A 118 -0.98 -2.09 11.36
N ARG A 119 -0.40 -1.28 12.26
CA ARG A 119 0.69 -1.72 13.15
C ARG A 119 0.24 -2.82 14.11
N ALA A 120 1.18 -3.70 14.44
CA ALA A 120 0.99 -4.83 15.36
C ALA A 120 0.55 -4.43 16.79
N VAL A 121 0.67 -3.15 17.16
CA VAL A 121 0.24 -2.61 18.46
C VAL A 121 -1.29 -2.62 18.62
N TYR A 122 -2.03 -2.56 17.52
CA TYR A 122 -3.49 -2.59 17.54
C TYR A 122 -4.04 -4.02 17.55
N GLY A 123 -5.29 -4.23 17.96
CA GLY A 123 -5.92 -5.55 17.87
C GLY A 123 -6.12 -6.02 16.43
N SER A 124 -6.11 -7.33 16.17
CA SER A 124 -6.25 -7.94 14.83
C SER A 124 -7.46 -7.45 14.04
N SER A 125 -8.58 -7.18 14.72
CA SER A 125 -9.79 -6.61 14.09
C SER A 125 -9.56 -5.23 13.47
N ILE A 126 -8.76 -4.38 14.12
CA ILE A 126 -8.39 -3.05 13.63
C ILE A 126 -7.42 -3.20 12.45
N GLN A 127 -6.35 -3.98 12.64
CA GLN A 127 -5.34 -4.23 11.61
C GLN A 127 -5.96 -4.79 10.33
N ASN A 128 -6.80 -5.83 10.43
CA ASN A 128 -7.44 -6.45 9.25
C ASN A 128 -8.36 -5.45 8.52
N ARG A 129 -9.05 -4.57 9.25
CA ARG A 129 -9.89 -3.54 8.64
C ARG A 129 -9.03 -2.47 7.96
N ALA A 130 -7.94 -2.02 8.59
CA ALA A 130 -7.00 -1.08 8.00
C ALA A 130 -6.36 -1.65 6.72
N ASN A 131 -5.88 -2.90 6.76
CA ASN A 131 -5.29 -3.58 5.60
C ASN A 131 -6.29 -3.74 4.45
N ARG A 132 -7.57 -4.03 4.74
CA ARG A 132 -8.63 -4.03 3.71
C ARG A 132 -8.80 -2.67 3.04
N LEU A 133 -8.83 -1.60 3.83
CA LEU A 133 -8.98 -0.25 3.29
C LEU A 133 -7.73 0.19 2.51
N PHE A 134 -6.55 -0.20 2.97
CA PHE A 134 -5.29 -0.01 2.27
C PHE A 134 -5.32 -0.66 0.89
N LEU A 135 -5.71 -1.94 0.82
CA LEU A 135 -5.83 -2.65 -0.45
C LEU A 135 -6.89 -2.03 -1.35
N ARG A 136 -7.99 -1.53 -0.78
CA ARG A 136 -9.01 -0.80 -1.53
C ARG A 136 -8.44 0.47 -2.14
N LEU A 137 -7.60 1.19 -1.39
CA LEU A 137 -6.97 2.41 -1.89
C LEU A 137 -6.00 2.13 -3.04
N VAL A 138 -5.18 1.08 -2.93
CA VAL A 138 -4.31 0.58 -4.02
C VAL A 138 -5.16 0.22 -5.24
N ALA A 139 -6.22 -0.56 -5.04
CA ALA A 139 -7.12 -0.98 -6.10
C ALA A 139 -7.86 0.19 -6.75
N LEU A 140 -8.01 1.34 -6.08
CA LEU A 140 -8.64 2.55 -6.64
C LEU A 140 -7.66 3.51 -7.32
N GLY A 141 -6.37 3.17 -7.40
CA GLY A 141 -5.38 4.01 -8.06
C GLY A 141 -4.75 5.08 -7.18
N GLY A 142 -4.93 5.03 -5.85
CA GLY A 142 -4.17 5.84 -4.88
C GLY A 142 -2.71 5.38 -4.73
N ILE A 143 -2.11 4.91 -5.83
CA ILE A 143 -0.86 4.16 -5.84
C ILE A 143 0.34 5.06 -5.56
N LYS A 144 0.36 6.27 -6.14
CA LYS A 144 1.50 7.17 -6.08
C LYS A 144 1.72 7.74 -4.68
N GLU A 145 0.69 8.35 -4.10
CA GLU A 145 0.76 8.95 -2.77
C GLU A 145 1.07 7.88 -1.70
N LEU A 146 0.47 6.70 -1.85
CA LEU A 146 0.70 5.58 -0.95
C LEU A 146 2.11 5.01 -1.09
N ALA A 147 2.62 4.89 -2.32
CA ALA A 147 3.98 4.45 -2.60
C ALA A 147 5.01 5.40 -2.00
N VAL A 148 4.81 6.72 -2.14
CA VAL A 148 5.68 7.73 -1.54
C VAL A 148 5.66 7.64 -0.01
N GLU A 149 4.48 7.58 0.60
CA GLU A 149 4.38 7.48 2.06
C GLU A 149 5.05 6.19 2.57
N ILE A 150 4.87 5.06 1.89
CA ILE A 150 5.49 3.79 2.26
C ILE A 150 7.01 3.80 2.06
N ALA A 151 7.50 4.35 0.95
CA ALA A 151 8.91 4.41 0.63
C ALA A 151 9.75 5.19 1.66
N THR A 152 9.11 6.11 2.41
CA THR A 152 9.76 6.91 3.45
C THR A 152 9.68 6.30 4.85
N LYS A 153 8.92 5.20 5.04
CA LYS A 153 8.80 4.55 6.36
C LYS A 153 10.01 3.64 6.67
N PRO A 154 10.29 3.39 7.96
CA PRO A 154 11.24 2.35 8.36
C PRO A 154 10.85 0.98 7.79
N THR A 155 11.83 0.25 7.26
CA THR A 155 11.63 -1.06 6.61
C THR A 155 10.91 -2.07 7.51
N SER A 156 11.14 -2.03 8.83
CA SER A 156 10.43 -2.90 9.79
C SER A 156 8.92 -2.67 9.81
N HIS A 157 8.48 -1.40 9.78
CA HIS A 157 7.06 -1.08 9.76
C HIS A 157 6.42 -1.48 8.42
N VAL A 158 7.14 -1.28 7.32
CA VAL A 158 6.68 -1.70 5.99
C VAL A 158 6.58 -3.22 5.92
N HIS A 159 7.55 -3.96 6.45
CA HIS A 159 7.53 -5.41 6.49
C HIS A 159 6.27 -5.93 7.20
N ASP A 160 5.98 -5.41 8.40
CA ASP A 160 4.83 -5.85 9.19
C ASP A 160 3.49 -5.55 8.51
N LEU A 161 3.42 -4.47 7.73
CA LEU A 161 2.27 -4.14 6.90
C LEU A 161 2.15 -5.04 5.67
N LEU A 162 3.22 -5.19 4.89
CA LEU A 162 3.17 -5.86 3.59
C LEU A 162 3.07 -7.38 3.76
N LYS A 163 3.68 -7.98 4.79
CA LYS A 163 3.63 -9.41 5.03
C LYS A 163 2.21 -10.01 5.07
N PRO A 164 1.26 -9.52 5.88
CA PRO A 164 -0.11 -10.04 5.88
C PRO A 164 -0.83 -9.80 4.54
N ILE A 165 -0.49 -8.73 3.82
CA ILE A 165 -1.05 -8.44 2.50
C ILE A 165 -0.54 -9.43 1.44
N PHE A 166 0.76 -9.73 1.45
CA PHE A 166 1.36 -10.73 0.57
C PHE A 166 0.77 -12.12 0.82
N ILE A 167 0.65 -12.51 2.09
CA ILE A 167 -0.01 -13.77 2.47
C ILE A 167 -1.44 -13.79 1.91
N PHE A 168 -2.19 -12.71 2.08
CA PHE A 168 -3.55 -12.60 1.56
C PHE A 168 -3.62 -12.80 0.04
N TYR A 169 -2.79 -12.10 -0.75
CA TYR A 169 -2.78 -12.25 -2.21
C TYR A 169 -2.33 -13.64 -2.63
N ARG A 170 -1.29 -14.20 -1.99
CA ARG A 170 -0.79 -15.53 -2.33
C ARG A 170 -1.81 -16.62 -2.03
N SER A 171 -2.45 -16.58 -0.86
CA SER A 171 -3.51 -17.52 -0.47
C SER A 171 -4.72 -17.47 -1.41
N PHE A 172 -4.98 -16.31 -2.02
CA PHE A 172 -6.06 -16.21 -3.00
C PHE A 172 -5.76 -17.00 -4.27
N HIS A 173 -4.51 -16.98 -4.74
CA HIS A 173 -4.10 -17.71 -5.94
C HIS A 173 -3.98 -19.22 -5.70
N THR A 174 -3.63 -19.65 -4.50
CA THR A 174 -3.46 -21.08 -4.18
C THR A 174 -4.77 -21.80 -3.82
N THR A 175 -5.94 -21.17 -3.98
CA THR A 175 -7.27 -21.71 -3.61
C THR A 175 -7.42 -22.05 -2.11
N GLU A 176 -6.59 -21.50 -1.23
CA GLU A 176 -6.68 -21.71 0.22
C GLU A 176 -7.78 -20.84 0.84
N ILE A 177 -9.03 -21.13 0.50
CA ILE A 177 -10.22 -20.44 1.02
C ILE A 177 -10.27 -20.47 2.56
N GLU A 178 -9.73 -21.52 3.19
CA GLU A 178 -9.67 -21.63 4.65
C GLU A 178 -8.74 -20.59 5.29
N HIS A 179 -7.62 -20.25 4.62
CA HIS A 179 -6.70 -19.22 5.10
C HIS A 179 -7.32 -17.83 5.00
N LEU A 180 -8.05 -17.55 3.92
CA LEU A 180 -8.83 -16.32 3.77
C LEU A 180 -9.89 -16.19 4.88
N LYS A 181 -10.59 -17.29 5.20
CA LYS A 181 -11.56 -17.31 6.31
C LYS A 181 -10.91 -17.03 7.67
N ALA A 182 -9.73 -17.58 7.93
CA ALA A 182 -8.98 -17.29 9.15
C ALA A 182 -8.57 -15.81 9.27
N LEU A 183 -8.34 -15.12 8.14
CA LEU A 183 -8.12 -13.67 8.08
C LEU A 183 -9.42 -12.85 8.22
N GLY A 184 -10.57 -13.51 8.41
CA GLY A 184 -11.89 -12.89 8.51
C GLY A 184 -12.52 -12.57 7.15
N TYR A 185 -12.04 -13.18 6.07
CA TYR A 185 -12.62 -13.07 4.74
C TYR A 185 -13.46 -14.30 4.42
N ASP A 186 -14.78 -14.15 4.45
CA ASP A 186 -15.68 -15.20 3.97
C ASP A 186 -16.17 -14.87 2.56
N PRO A 187 -15.65 -15.50 1.49
CA PRO A 187 -16.05 -15.19 0.11
C PRO A 187 -17.55 -15.43 -0.15
N ARG A 188 -18.27 -16.10 0.76
CA ARG A 188 -19.72 -16.33 0.67
C ARG A 188 -20.57 -15.17 1.19
N GLN A 189 -19.98 -14.17 1.85
CA GLN A 189 -20.75 -13.02 2.31
C GLN A 189 -21.11 -12.12 1.12
N PRO A 190 -22.41 -11.78 0.91
CA PRO A 190 -22.87 -11.02 -0.25
C PRO A 190 -22.28 -9.60 -0.35
N ASN A 191 -21.79 -9.04 0.75
CA ASN A 191 -21.09 -7.76 0.77
C ASN A 191 -19.62 -7.86 0.29
N ASN A 192 -19.12 -9.06 -0.04
CA ASN A 192 -17.74 -9.27 -0.48
C ASN A 192 -17.58 -9.19 -2.01
N SER A 193 -18.59 -8.75 -2.75
CA SER A 193 -18.42 -8.40 -4.17
C SER A 193 -17.34 -7.32 -4.36
N GLU A 194 -17.24 -6.36 -3.43
CA GLU A 194 -16.17 -5.35 -3.40
C GLU A 194 -14.78 -5.99 -3.21
N ILE A 195 -14.71 -7.09 -2.45
CA ILE A 195 -13.45 -7.82 -2.22
C ILE A 195 -13.08 -8.61 -3.48
N SER A 196 -14.05 -9.16 -4.21
CA SER A 196 -13.79 -9.77 -5.52
C SER A 196 -13.06 -8.76 -6.43
N GLU A 197 -13.54 -7.53 -6.54
CA GLU A 197 -12.89 -6.49 -7.35
C GLU A 197 -11.47 -6.13 -6.87
N LEU A 198 -11.26 -6.00 -5.55
CA LEU A 198 -9.92 -5.78 -4.97
C LEU A 198 -8.94 -6.90 -5.31
N VAL A 199 -9.43 -8.13 -5.26
CA VAL A 199 -8.59 -9.31 -5.39
C VAL A 199 -8.36 -9.69 -6.85
N HIS A 200 -9.23 -9.25 -7.75
CA HIS A 200 -9.05 -9.39 -9.19
C HIS A 200 -8.03 -8.44 -9.80
N ASN A 201 -7.41 -7.52 -9.01
CA ASN A 201 -6.38 -6.63 -9.53
C ASN A 201 -5.00 -6.76 -8.85
N PRO A 202 -4.37 -7.94 -8.91
CA PRO A 202 -3.00 -8.13 -8.43
C PRO A 202 -1.97 -7.32 -9.25
N ILE A 203 -2.33 -6.88 -10.47
CA ILE A 203 -1.51 -6.00 -11.31
C ILE A 203 -1.29 -4.64 -10.63
N ARG A 204 -2.37 -4.01 -10.12
CA ARG A 204 -2.28 -2.76 -9.36
C ARG A 204 -1.42 -2.90 -8.12
N PHE A 205 -1.51 -4.04 -7.43
CA PHE A 205 -0.67 -4.29 -6.27
C PHE A 205 0.82 -4.40 -6.65
N ILE A 206 1.17 -5.16 -7.68
CA ILE A 206 2.56 -5.23 -8.18
C ILE A 206 3.08 -3.86 -8.61
N LEU A 207 2.28 -3.10 -9.36
CA LEU A 207 2.67 -1.75 -9.78
C LEU A 207 2.88 -0.82 -8.59
N PHE A 208 2.03 -0.93 -7.56
CA PHE A 208 2.22 -0.21 -6.31
C PHE A 208 3.54 -0.56 -5.64
N LEU A 209 3.90 -1.85 -5.57
CA LEU A 209 5.18 -2.29 -5.01
C LEU A 209 6.36 -1.77 -5.84
N GLY A 210 6.26 -1.84 -7.18
CA GLY A 210 7.27 -1.30 -8.09
C GLY A 210 7.44 0.21 -7.93
N MET A 211 6.35 0.95 -7.75
CA MET A 211 6.37 2.38 -7.50
C MET A 211 7.00 2.70 -6.14
N ALA A 212 6.66 1.96 -5.09
CA ALA A 212 7.25 2.16 -3.77
C ALA A 212 8.75 1.86 -3.77
N ALA A 213 9.18 0.80 -4.47
CA ALA A 213 10.60 0.50 -4.68
C ALA A 213 11.31 1.60 -5.47
N PHE A 214 10.65 2.14 -6.51
CA PHE A 214 11.19 3.24 -7.29
C PHE A 214 11.39 4.51 -6.45
N GLN A 215 10.40 4.88 -5.64
CA GLN A 215 10.43 6.06 -4.76
C GLN A 215 11.37 5.88 -3.57
N SER A 216 11.74 4.65 -3.22
CA SER A 216 12.67 4.39 -2.12
C SER A 216 14.08 4.88 -2.47
N PRO A 217 14.75 5.60 -1.54
CA PRO A 217 16.08 6.15 -1.80
C PRO A 217 17.18 5.08 -1.81
N ASP A 218 16.97 3.92 -1.18
CA ASP A 218 17.97 2.86 -1.02
C ASP A 218 17.47 1.50 -1.51
N SER A 219 18.35 0.50 -1.51
CA SER A 219 18.04 -0.87 -1.94
C SER A 219 17.18 -1.64 -0.93
N ARG A 220 16.99 -1.13 0.29
CA ARG A 220 16.38 -1.89 1.40
C ARG A 220 14.93 -2.22 1.14
N PHE A 221 14.21 -1.34 0.45
CA PHE A 221 12.83 -1.62 0.09
C PHE A 221 12.75 -2.77 -0.92
N SER A 222 13.62 -2.79 -1.94
CA SER A 222 13.69 -3.91 -2.89
C SER A 222 14.11 -5.21 -2.20
N GLN A 223 15.11 -5.16 -1.31
CA GLN A 223 15.51 -6.32 -0.49
C GLN A 223 14.35 -6.84 0.35
N LEU A 224 13.59 -5.95 1.00
CA LEU A 224 12.39 -6.31 1.74
C LEU A 224 11.37 -7.03 0.84
N LEU A 225 11.14 -6.56 -0.39
CA LEU A 225 10.22 -7.23 -1.31
C LEU A 225 10.72 -8.64 -1.69
N MET A 226 12.03 -8.81 -1.84
CA MET A 226 12.64 -10.13 -2.06
C MET A 226 12.47 -11.04 -0.84
N ASP A 227 12.65 -10.52 0.38
CA ASP A 227 12.42 -11.25 1.63
C ASP A 227 10.95 -11.68 1.79
N LEU A 228 10.02 -10.93 1.19
CA LEU A 228 8.58 -11.25 1.10
C LEU A 228 8.23 -12.21 -0.06
N ASP A 229 9.23 -12.73 -0.76
CA ASP A 229 9.09 -13.64 -1.91
C ASP A 229 8.25 -13.05 -3.06
N ILE A 230 8.51 -11.78 -3.42
CA ILE A 230 7.89 -11.15 -4.61
C ILE A 230 8.20 -11.92 -5.89
N ALA A 231 9.36 -12.56 -5.97
CA ALA A 231 9.78 -13.41 -7.07
C ALA A 231 8.84 -14.62 -7.24
N GLY A 232 8.61 -15.39 -6.16
CA GLY A 232 7.65 -16.48 -6.15
C GLY A 232 6.23 -16.01 -6.46
N TYR A 233 5.81 -14.87 -5.89
CA TYR A 233 4.49 -14.28 -6.19
C TYR A 233 4.31 -13.96 -7.69
N ILE A 234 5.31 -13.35 -8.32
CA ILE A 234 5.30 -13.05 -9.76
C ILE A 234 5.20 -14.33 -10.60
N VAL A 235 5.99 -15.36 -10.25
CA VAL A 235 5.96 -16.67 -10.93
C VAL A 235 4.57 -17.30 -10.82
N ASP A 236 3.99 -17.30 -9.62
CA ASP A 236 2.64 -17.81 -9.38
C ASP A 236 1.65 -17.08 -10.29
N MET A 237 1.70 -15.75 -10.35
CA MET A 237 0.81 -14.96 -11.20
C MET A 237 0.92 -15.26 -12.69
N PHE A 238 2.13 -15.50 -13.22
CA PHE A 238 2.30 -15.89 -14.63
C PHE A 238 1.60 -17.21 -14.96
N GLN A 239 1.59 -18.17 -14.02
CA GLN A 239 0.93 -19.46 -14.23
C GLN A 239 -0.60 -19.32 -14.36
N PHE A 240 -1.20 -18.32 -13.70
CA PHE A 240 -2.65 -18.09 -13.74
C PHE A 240 -3.13 -17.31 -14.98
N LYS A 241 -2.24 -16.90 -15.90
CA LYS A 241 -2.57 -16.20 -17.16
C LYS A 241 -3.59 -15.06 -16.98
N ILE A 242 -3.33 -14.18 -16.02
CA ILE A 242 -4.33 -13.22 -15.52
C ILE A 242 -4.71 -12.15 -16.57
N HIS A 243 -3.81 -11.77 -17.49
CA HIS A 243 -4.11 -10.79 -18.55
C HIS A 243 -3.07 -10.81 -19.70
N GLU A 244 -3.42 -10.32 -20.90
CA GLU A 244 -2.48 -10.22 -22.05
C GLU A 244 -1.38 -9.17 -21.83
N ASP A 245 -1.71 -8.01 -21.25
CA ASP A 245 -0.74 -6.96 -20.89
C ASP A 245 0.08 -7.27 -19.62
N PHE A 246 -0.29 -8.33 -18.90
CA PHE A 246 0.33 -8.70 -17.63
C PHE A 246 1.86 -8.81 -17.69
N PRO A 247 2.46 -9.47 -18.70
CA PRO A 247 3.90 -9.64 -18.76
C PRO A 247 4.63 -8.30 -18.79
N ARG A 248 4.15 -7.31 -19.56
CA ARG A 248 4.83 -6.00 -19.72
C ARG A 248 4.97 -5.26 -18.39
N ILE A 249 3.93 -5.27 -17.58
CA ILE A 249 3.90 -4.58 -16.29
C ILE A 249 4.82 -5.25 -15.29
N VAL A 250 4.70 -6.57 -15.19
CA VAL A 250 5.57 -7.37 -14.33
C VAL A 250 7.02 -7.16 -14.71
N TRP A 251 7.33 -7.14 -16.00
CA TRP A 251 8.69 -6.87 -16.49
C TRP A 251 9.22 -5.53 -16.05
N SER A 252 8.38 -4.49 -16.13
CA SER A 252 8.76 -3.15 -15.69
C SER A 252 9.10 -3.14 -14.20
N VAL A 253 8.32 -3.85 -13.38
CA VAL A 253 8.56 -3.97 -11.93
C VAL A 253 9.80 -4.81 -11.65
N VAL A 254 9.97 -5.98 -12.26
CA VAL A 254 11.16 -6.83 -12.11
C VAL A 254 12.43 -6.07 -12.47
N TYR A 255 12.42 -5.35 -13.58
CA TYR A 255 13.55 -4.54 -14.02
C TYR A 255 13.88 -3.42 -13.01
N LEU A 256 12.86 -2.74 -12.48
CA LEU A 256 13.02 -1.73 -11.43
C LEU A 256 13.64 -2.31 -10.16
N LEU A 257 13.18 -3.49 -9.73
CA LEU A 257 13.75 -4.18 -8.58
C LEU A 257 15.23 -4.50 -8.81
N ILE A 258 15.59 -5.11 -9.95
CA ILE A 258 16.99 -5.40 -10.32
C ILE A 258 17.84 -4.14 -10.26
N ARG A 259 17.36 -3.00 -10.78
CA ARG A 259 18.10 -1.73 -10.78
C ARG A 259 18.29 -1.12 -9.40
N LYS A 260 17.35 -1.35 -8.47
CA LYS A 260 17.39 -0.82 -7.11
C LYS A 260 18.20 -1.68 -6.16
N LEU A 261 18.39 -2.96 -6.47
CA LEU A 261 19.23 -3.87 -5.69
C LEU A 261 20.72 -3.51 -5.85
N ASP A 262 21.50 -3.70 -4.79
CA ASP A 262 22.94 -3.50 -4.79
C ASP A 262 23.63 -4.72 -5.41
N ALA A 263 24.27 -4.56 -6.56
CA ALA A 263 24.87 -5.68 -7.29
C ALA A 263 25.92 -6.47 -6.49
N ALA A 264 26.61 -5.85 -5.53
CA ALA A 264 27.62 -6.53 -4.73
C ALA A 264 27.00 -7.31 -3.56
N ARG A 265 25.89 -6.82 -2.99
CA ARG A 265 25.25 -7.42 -1.81
C ARG A 265 24.08 -8.34 -2.15
N ASP A 266 23.38 -8.05 -3.22
CA ASP A 266 22.09 -8.64 -3.58
C ASP A 266 22.19 -9.52 -4.84
N ALA A 267 23.39 -10.02 -5.15
CA ALA A 267 23.66 -10.81 -6.35
C ALA A 267 22.71 -12.01 -6.49
N SER A 268 22.39 -12.70 -5.38
CA SER A 268 21.45 -13.82 -5.39
C SER A 268 20.03 -13.42 -5.81
N TYR A 269 19.54 -12.29 -5.29
CA TYR A 269 18.22 -11.75 -5.63
C TYR A 269 18.16 -11.29 -7.09
N ILE A 270 19.23 -10.65 -7.57
CA ILE A 270 19.34 -10.24 -8.98
C ILE A 270 19.30 -11.47 -9.89
N SER A 271 20.11 -12.50 -9.62
CA SER A 271 20.12 -13.73 -10.42
C SER A 271 18.76 -14.44 -10.41
N GLU A 272 18.02 -14.39 -9.31
CA GLU A 272 16.66 -14.94 -9.24
C GLU A 272 15.67 -14.18 -10.14
N LEU A 273 15.70 -12.85 -10.10
CA LEU A 273 14.86 -11.99 -10.93
C LEU A 273 15.22 -12.09 -12.43
N GLU A 274 16.51 -12.20 -12.75
CA GLU A 274 16.99 -12.46 -14.10
C GLU A 274 16.50 -13.81 -14.61
N ARG A 275 16.54 -14.86 -13.78
CA ARG A 275 16.02 -16.18 -14.13
C ARG A 275 14.52 -16.14 -14.43
N ILE A 276 13.73 -15.37 -13.66
CA ILE A 276 12.31 -15.16 -13.98
C ILE A 276 12.18 -14.49 -15.33
N THR A 277 13.02 -13.48 -15.60
CA THR A 277 13.08 -12.77 -16.89
C THR A 277 13.33 -13.70 -18.05
N ASP A 278 14.29 -14.60 -17.94
CA ASP A 278 14.58 -15.57 -18.99
C ASP A 278 13.46 -16.59 -19.19
N LEU A 279 12.82 -17.04 -18.09
CA LEU A 279 11.79 -18.08 -18.14
C LEU A 279 10.53 -17.64 -18.88
N TYR A 280 10.16 -16.36 -18.77
CA TYR A 280 8.92 -15.82 -19.34
C TYR A 280 9.16 -14.78 -20.44
N ALA A 281 10.41 -14.65 -20.92
CA ALA A 281 10.75 -13.80 -22.05
C ALA A 281 10.08 -14.30 -23.34
N ASP A 282 8.91 -13.75 -23.67
CA ASP A 282 8.38 -13.83 -25.03
C ASP A 282 9.28 -12.96 -25.94
N PRO A 283 9.71 -13.44 -27.12
CA PRO A 283 10.45 -12.65 -28.11
C PRO A 283 9.83 -11.27 -28.42
N SER A 284 8.50 -11.15 -28.36
CA SER A 284 7.79 -9.88 -28.53
C SER A 284 7.88 -8.97 -27.29
N SER A 285 7.92 -9.55 -26.09
CA SER A 285 8.16 -8.84 -24.83
C SER A 285 9.62 -8.39 -24.69
N LEU A 286 10.58 -9.12 -25.26
CA LEU A 286 11.98 -8.74 -25.29
C LEU A 286 12.22 -7.42 -26.02
N ALA A 287 11.52 -7.14 -27.12
CA ALA A 287 11.60 -5.84 -27.79
C ALA A 287 11.14 -4.68 -26.88
N THR A 288 10.16 -4.95 -26.01
CA THR A 288 9.65 -3.99 -25.02
C THR A 288 10.64 -3.82 -23.87
N LEU A 289 11.24 -4.90 -23.38
CA LEU A 289 12.33 -4.88 -22.40
C LEU A 289 13.55 -4.12 -22.93
N TRP A 290 13.94 -4.31 -24.19
CA TRP A 290 15.01 -3.56 -24.83
C TRP A 290 14.70 -2.07 -24.90
N LYS A 291 13.45 -1.71 -25.21
CA LYS A 291 12.98 -0.33 -25.18
C LYS A 291 13.09 0.25 -23.76
N PHE A 292 12.67 -0.48 -22.72
CA PHE A 292 12.84 -0.05 -21.33
C PHE A 292 14.30 0.05 -20.90
N SER A 293 15.15 -0.90 -21.29
CA SER A 293 16.59 -0.85 -20.99
C SER A 293 17.24 0.36 -21.66
N SER A 294 16.87 0.67 -22.92
CA SER A 294 17.37 1.83 -23.65
C SER A 294 16.87 3.16 -23.08
N ILE A 295 15.63 3.20 -22.57
CA ILE A 295 15.10 4.37 -21.87
C ILE A 295 15.85 4.55 -20.54
N ALA A 296 16.03 3.48 -19.77
CA ALA A 296 16.65 3.54 -18.45
C ALA A 296 18.18 3.65 -18.47
N GLN A 297 18.84 3.35 -19.58
CA GLN A 297 20.28 3.62 -19.78
C GLN A 297 20.54 5.07 -20.18
N ASN A 298 19.59 5.72 -20.85
CA ASN A 298 19.74 7.09 -21.36
C ASN A 298 19.05 8.14 -20.48
N ALA A 299 18.06 7.75 -19.70
CA ALA A 299 17.36 8.65 -18.82
C ALA A 299 17.96 8.57 -17.41
N GLU A 300 18.50 9.69 -16.95
CA GLU A 300 18.74 9.93 -15.52
C GLU A 300 17.42 9.89 -14.71
N SER A 301 16.26 9.85 -15.38
CA SER A 301 14.94 9.77 -14.76
C SER A 301 14.06 8.63 -15.32
N PHE A 302 13.42 7.89 -14.42
CA PHE A 302 12.42 6.86 -14.74
C PHE A 302 11.03 7.44 -15.07
N GLU A 303 10.93 8.77 -15.20
CA GLU A 303 9.70 9.48 -15.55
C GLU A 303 8.96 8.88 -16.76
N PRO A 304 9.63 8.42 -17.84
CA PRO A 304 8.91 7.81 -18.96
C PRO A 304 8.25 6.47 -18.61
N VAL A 305 8.83 5.69 -17.69
CA VAL A 305 8.27 4.42 -17.22
C VAL A 305 7.09 4.68 -16.30
N VAL A 306 7.23 5.65 -15.40
CA VAL A 306 6.13 6.10 -14.53
C VAL A 306 4.98 6.65 -15.36
N ALA A 307 5.25 7.47 -16.37
CA ALA A 307 4.24 7.98 -17.28
C ALA A 307 3.57 6.86 -18.09
N ASP A 308 4.31 5.84 -18.50
CA ASP A 308 3.75 4.65 -19.16
C ASP A 308 2.84 3.85 -18.22
N TRP A 309 3.19 3.76 -16.94
CA TRP A 309 2.32 3.15 -15.92
C TRP A 309 1.07 3.98 -15.65
N GLU A 310 1.21 5.31 -15.51
CA GLU A 310 0.08 6.24 -15.37
C GLU A 310 -0.86 6.13 -16.58
N ASN A 311 -0.31 6.04 -17.80
CA ASN A 311 -1.07 5.81 -19.02
C ASN A 311 -1.74 4.43 -19.02
N PHE A 312 -1.04 3.37 -18.57
CA PHE A 312 -1.63 2.04 -18.44
C PHE A 312 -2.81 2.06 -17.46
N PHE A 313 -2.67 2.71 -16.30
CA PHE A 313 -3.76 2.84 -15.34
C PHE A 313 -4.96 3.57 -15.93
N GLU A 314 -4.73 4.63 -16.69
CA GLU A 314 -5.80 5.35 -17.36
C GLU A 314 -6.44 4.47 -18.46
N GLN A 315 -5.67 3.70 -19.23
CA GLN A 315 -6.20 2.76 -20.22
C GLN A 315 -7.00 1.62 -19.60
N GLU A 316 -6.49 0.97 -18.55
CA GLU A 316 -7.19 -0.09 -17.82
C GLU A 316 -8.51 0.45 -17.24
N LYS A 317 -8.47 1.67 -16.71
CA LYS A 317 -9.67 2.41 -16.30
C LYS A 317 -10.64 2.57 -17.48
N GLN A 318 -10.20 3.08 -18.63
CA GLN A 318 -11.06 3.20 -19.82
C GLN A 318 -11.62 1.84 -20.30
N TRP A 319 -10.84 0.76 -20.20
CA TRP A 319 -11.25 -0.58 -20.60
C TRP A 319 -12.30 -1.19 -19.66
N ALA A 320 -12.12 -1.06 -18.34
CA ALA A 320 -13.11 -1.52 -17.36
C ALA A 320 -14.47 -0.82 -17.56
N LEU A 321 -14.44 0.45 -17.95
CA LEU A 321 -15.64 1.20 -18.34
C LEU A 321 -16.26 0.68 -19.65
N GLY A 322 -15.42 0.27 -20.60
CA GLY A 322 -15.83 -0.34 -21.86
C GLY A 322 -16.46 -1.73 -21.73
N GLN A 323 -15.90 -2.61 -20.89
CA GLN A 323 -16.43 -3.97 -20.61
C GLN A 323 -17.83 -3.90 -19.99
N THR A 324 -18.06 -2.94 -19.09
CA THR A 324 -19.38 -2.65 -18.51
C THR A 324 -20.43 -2.33 -19.59
N ARG A 325 -20.02 -1.74 -20.73
CA ARG A 325 -20.89 -1.42 -21.87
C ARG A 325 -21.39 -2.67 -22.62
N VAL A 326 -20.55 -3.69 -22.76
CA VAL A 326 -20.87 -4.93 -23.51
C VAL A 326 -21.73 -5.87 -22.66
N GLY A 327 -21.41 -6.03 -21.38
CA GLY A 327 -22.19 -6.88 -20.45
C GLY A 327 -23.62 -6.36 -20.20
N ILE A 328 -23.82 -5.05 -20.14
CA ILE A 328 -25.17 -4.46 -20.00
C ILE A 328 -25.97 -4.63 -21.29
N MET A 329 -25.36 -4.47 -22.47
CA MET A 329 -26.04 -4.71 -23.76
C MET A 329 -26.46 -6.17 -23.94
N THR A 330 -25.64 -7.15 -23.56
CA THR A 330 -26.03 -8.57 -23.64
C THR A 330 -27.11 -8.95 -22.63
N SER A 331 -27.09 -8.36 -21.42
CA SER A 331 -28.13 -8.59 -20.40
C SER A 331 -29.50 -8.00 -20.77
N LEU A 332 -29.55 -6.87 -21.51
CA LEU A 332 -30.78 -6.25 -22.01
C LEU A 332 -31.37 -6.94 -23.24
N ILE A 333 -30.59 -7.75 -23.97
CA ILE A 333 -31.06 -8.51 -25.15
C ILE A 333 -31.68 -9.87 -24.74
N HIS A 334 -31.59 -10.28 -23.47
CA HIS A 334 -32.05 -11.59 -22.98
C HIS A 334 -33.23 -11.55 -21.98
N TYR A 335 -33.91 -10.43 -21.85
CA TYR A 335 -35.19 -10.36 -21.13
C TYR A 335 -36.35 -10.16 -22.13
N PRO A 336 -37.22 -11.16 -22.37
CA PRO A 336 -38.50 -10.96 -23.05
C PRO A 336 -39.49 -10.16 -22.18
#